data_AF-A0A3N0Z5S1-F1
#
_entry.id   AF-A0A3N0Z5S1-F1
#
_cell.length_a   1.000
_cell.length_b   1.000
_cell.length_c   1.000
_cell.angle_alpha   90.00
_cell.angle_beta   90.00
_cell.angle_gamma   90.00
#
_symmetry.space_group_name_H-M   'P 1'
#
loop_
_entity.id
_entity.type
_entity.pdbx_description
1 polymer ?
#
loop_
_entity_poly.entity_id
_entity_poly.type
_entity_poly.pdbx_seq_one_letter_code
_entity_poly.pdbx_strand_id
1 'polypeptide(L)'
;MSAQTKLVSFIFILGLIWFTSCAPPTCYSRVLELSKEIMNNLDRIHKSYRTKTCAELLPKMFLDVHNSCIKSKLRDFLYVTENLPSESCREKPRIRLLKRRVQVLYSIIVRACHRDLVFYSDDCEALETGNIRPRYTEDRLEHLIEDA
;
A
#
# COMPACT_ATOMS: atom_id res chain seq x y z
N MET A 1 40.19 -4.27 30.34
CA MET A 1 38.97 -5.09 30.10
C MET A 1 39.35 -6.24 29.18
N SER A 2 39.24 -7.47 29.69
CA SER A 2 39.72 -8.68 29.02
C SER A 2 39.02 -8.93 27.68
N ALA A 3 39.72 -9.50 26.70
CA ALA A 3 39.17 -9.85 25.38
C ALA A 3 37.91 -10.72 25.48
N GLN A 4 37.83 -11.54 26.53
CA GLN A 4 36.66 -12.36 26.87
C GLN A 4 35.40 -11.53 27.11
N THR A 5 35.52 -10.38 27.78
CA THR A 5 34.39 -9.49 28.09
C THR A 5 33.86 -8.81 26.83
N LYS A 6 34.74 -8.52 25.86
CA LYS A 6 34.34 -7.95 24.56
C LYS A 6 33.65 -8.98 23.68
N LEU A 7 34.11 -10.22 23.68
CA LEU A 7 33.51 -11.31 22.90
C LEU A 7 32.08 -11.62 23.36
N VAL A 8 31.87 -11.72 24.68
CA VAL A 8 30.54 -11.97 25.27
C VAL A 8 29.60 -10.81 24.98
N SER A 9 30.08 -9.56 25.10
CA SER A 9 29.29 -8.37 24.76
C SER A 9 28.90 -8.35 23.27
N PHE A 10 29.81 -8.72 22.37
CA PHE A 10 29.54 -8.77 20.93
C PHE A 10 28.51 -9.85 20.56
N ILE A 11 28.60 -11.04 21.17
CA ILE A 11 27.63 -12.13 20.99
C ILE A 11 26.26 -11.72 21.53
N PHE A 12 26.19 -11.01 22.66
CA PHE A 12 24.94 -10.53 23.24
C PHE A 12 24.27 -9.47 22.34
N ILE A 13 25.06 -8.54 21.80
CA ILE A 13 24.57 -7.52 20.86
C ILE A 13 24.09 -8.18 19.55
N LEU A 14 24.81 -9.15 19.00
CA LEU A 14 24.39 -9.91 17.83
C LEU A 14 23.10 -10.71 18.08
N GLY A 15 22.95 -11.30 19.27
CA GLY A 15 21.73 -11.98 19.68
C GLY A 15 20.53 -11.05 19.74
N LEU A 16 20.69 -9.86 20.32
CA LEU A 16 19.63 -8.85 20.38
C LEU A 16 19.21 -8.35 18.98
N ILE A 17 20.16 -8.18 18.06
CA ILE A 17 19.89 -7.81 16.66
C ILE A 17 19.08 -8.91 15.94
N TRP A 18 19.28 -10.18 16.29
CA TRP A 18 18.48 -11.27 15.73
C TRP A 18 17.02 -11.21 16.21
N PHE A 19 16.78 -10.80 17.47
CA PHE A 19 15.43 -10.70 18.04
C PHE A 19 14.62 -9.49 17.53
N THR A 20 15.26 -8.42 17.06
CA THR A 20 14.51 -7.27 16.49
C THR A 20 13.82 -7.61 15.18
N SER A 21 14.19 -8.73 14.53
CA SER A 21 13.60 -9.21 13.28
C SER A 21 12.41 -10.16 13.48
N CYS A 22 12.01 -10.43 14.74
CA CYS A 22 11.03 -11.47 15.07
C CYS A 22 9.61 -10.96 15.38
N ALA A 23 9.33 -9.65 15.32
CA ALA A 23 7.95 -9.19 15.39
C ALA A 23 7.28 -9.51 14.03
N PRO A 24 6.30 -10.44 13.97
CA PRO A 24 5.56 -10.66 12.74
C PRO A 24 4.93 -9.33 12.31
N PRO A 25 4.91 -9.00 11.00
CA PRO A 25 4.39 -7.73 10.56
C PRO A 25 2.94 -7.60 11.06
N THR A 26 2.65 -6.48 11.75
CA THR A 26 1.28 -6.15 12.12
C THR A 26 0.44 -6.00 10.87
N CYS A 27 -0.88 -6.09 11.01
CA CYS A 27 -1.81 -5.84 9.93
C CYS A 27 -1.45 -4.53 9.18
N TYR A 28 -1.25 -3.44 9.92
CA TYR A 28 -0.89 -2.13 9.36
C TYR A 28 0.42 -2.17 8.58
N SER A 29 1.52 -2.67 9.17
CA SER A 29 2.82 -2.67 8.50
C SER A 29 2.79 -3.54 7.24
N ARG A 30 2.07 -4.67 7.28
CA ARG A 30 1.91 -5.55 6.13
C ARG A 30 1.13 -4.88 4.99
N VAL A 31 0.00 -4.22 5.31
CA VAL A 31 -0.83 -3.50 4.34
C VAL A 31 -0.04 -2.35 3.73
N LEU A 32 0.70 -1.59 4.54
CA LEU A 32 1.53 -0.47 4.10
C LEU A 32 2.65 -0.93 3.16
N GLU A 33 3.40 -1.96 3.54
CA GLU A 33 4.47 -2.53 2.72
C GLU A 33 3.93 -3.03 1.37
N LEU A 34 2.90 -3.86 1.39
CA LEU A 34 2.33 -4.43 0.18
C LEU A 34 1.73 -3.35 -0.74
N SER A 35 1.13 -2.30 -0.18
CA SER A 35 0.64 -1.15 -0.96
C SER A 35 1.78 -0.43 -1.69
N LYS A 36 2.91 -0.18 -1.01
CA LYS A 36 4.11 0.42 -1.63
C LYS A 36 4.70 -0.47 -2.73
N GLU A 37 4.75 -1.78 -2.50
CA GLU A 37 5.21 -2.73 -3.51
C GLU A 37 4.33 -2.73 -4.76
N ILE A 38 3.00 -2.69 -4.58
CA ILE A 38 2.03 -2.62 -5.68
C ILE A 38 2.24 -1.34 -6.48
N MET A 39 2.35 -0.18 -5.82
CA MET A 39 2.60 1.11 -6.47
C MET A 39 3.90 1.10 -7.29
N ASN A 40 4.98 0.57 -6.72
CA ASN A 40 6.26 0.43 -7.43
C ASN A 40 6.17 -0.55 -8.63
N ASN A 41 5.45 -1.65 -8.48
CA ASN A 41 5.25 -2.60 -9.58
C ASN A 41 4.40 -2.01 -10.71
N LEU A 42 3.36 -1.26 -10.37
CA LEU A 42 2.52 -0.55 -11.33
C LEU A 42 3.35 0.49 -12.10
N ASP A 43 4.14 1.31 -11.41
CA ASP A 43 5.06 2.28 -12.03
C ASP A 43 6.04 1.60 -13.00
N ARG A 44 6.65 0.48 -12.60
CA ARG A 44 7.54 -0.32 -13.48
C ARG A 44 6.82 -0.87 -14.71
N ILE A 45 5.54 -1.23 -14.59
CA ILE A 45 4.71 -1.70 -15.70
C ILE A 45 4.45 -0.56 -16.70
N HIS A 46 4.16 0.65 -16.22
CA HIS A 46 4.00 1.83 -17.08
C HIS A 46 5.30 2.27 -17.77
N LYS A 47 6.44 2.14 -17.08
CA LYS A 47 7.76 2.55 -17.63
C LYS A 47 8.38 1.53 -18.58
N SER A 48 8.07 0.25 -18.44
CA SER A 48 8.73 -0.80 -19.24
C SER A 48 8.14 -0.89 -20.65
N TYR A 49 8.99 -0.81 -21.67
CA TYR A 49 8.62 -0.96 -23.08
C TYR A 49 7.76 -2.21 -23.37
N ARG A 50 8.03 -3.34 -22.69
CA ARG A 50 7.32 -4.62 -22.92
C ARG A 50 5.87 -4.63 -22.41
N THR A 51 5.54 -3.74 -21.49
CA THR A 51 4.23 -3.68 -20.81
C THR A 51 3.53 -2.34 -20.99
N LYS A 52 4.21 -1.31 -21.48
CA LYS A 52 3.70 0.06 -21.60
C LYS A 52 2.35 0.13 -22.34
N THR A 53 2.23 -0.51 -23.51
CA THR A 53 0.98 -0.52 -24.29
C THR A 53 -0.19 -1.17 -23.55
N CYS A 54 0.08 -2.22 -22.76
CA CYS A 54 -0.96 -2.82 -21.91
C CYS A 54 -1.27 -1.97 -20.67
N ALA A 55 -0.27 -1.25 -20.17
CA ALA A 55 -0.40 -0.38 -19.00
C ALA A 55 -1.27 0.85 -19.29
N GLU A 56 -1.35 1.30 -20.54
CA GLU A 56 -2.28 2.38 -20.97
C GLU A 56 -3.75 2.02 -20.74
N LEU A 57 -4.08 0.72 -20.69
CA LEU A 57 -5.42 0.21 -20.41
C LEU A 57 -5.67 0.00 -18.91
N LEU A 58 -4.63 0.11 -18.07
CA LEU A 58 -4.78 0.00 -16.63
C LEU A 58 -5.25 1.33 -16.05
N PRO A 59 -6.16 1.30 -15.05
CA PRO A 59 -6.54 2.51 -14.37
C PRO A 59 -5.34 3.05 -13.58
N LYS A 60 -5.21 4.37 -13.55
CA LYS A 60 -4.32 5.02 -12.58
C LYS A 60 -4.81 4.67 -11.19
N MET A 61 -3.87 4.44 -10.28
CA MET A 61 -4.18 4.08 -8.90
C MET A 61 -3.08 4.61 -8.00
N PHE A 62 -3.50 5.30 -6.96
CA PHE A 62 -2.67 5.73 -5.85
C PHE A 62 -3.23 5.11 -4.58
N LEU A 63 -2.41 4.31 -3.88
CA LEU A 63 -2.84 3.63 -2.67
C LEU A 63 -2.46 4.45 -1.44
N ASP A 64 -3.45 4.82 -0.65
CA ASP A 64 -3.29 5.35 0.70
C ASP A 64 -4.07 4.47 1.69
N VAL A 65 -3.33 3.87 2.62
CA VAL A 65 -3.89 2.97 3.63
C VAL A 65 -4.76 3.70 4.66
N HIS A 66 -4.63 5.01 4.76
CA HIS A 66 -5.41 5.87 5.63
C HIS A 66 -6.64 6.48 4.94
N ASN A 67 -6.90 6.11 3.67
CA ASN A 67 -8.06 6.56 2.93
C ASN A 67 -9.16 5.48 2.94
N SER A 68 -10.37 5.85 3.35
CA SER A 68 -11.50 4.93 3.48
C SER A 68 -11.92 4.30 2.14
N CYS A 69 -11.63 4.97 1.02
CA CYS A 69 -11.98 4.52 -0.32
C CYS A 69 -11.04 3.44 -0.88
N ILE A 70 -9.95 3.08 -0.18
CA ILE A 70 -8.95 2.11 -0.66
C ILE A 70 -9.57 0.76 -1.08
N LYS A 71 -10.57 0.28 -0.33
CA LYS A 71 -11.25 -1.00 -0.62
C LYS A 71 -11.95 -0.97 -1.98
N SER A 72 -12.67 0.11 -2.26
CA SER A 72 -13.37 0.31 -3.53
C SER A 72 -12.37 0.45 -4.66
N LYS A 73 -11.32 1.26 -4.47
CA LYS A 73 -10.28 1.46 -5.48
C LYS A 73 -9.59 0.15 -5.90
N LEU A 74 -9.28 -0.72 -4.93
CA LEU A 74 -8.70 -2.03 -5.21
C LEU A 74 -9.67 -2.94 -5.99
N ARG A 75 -10.96 -2.91 -5.67
CA ARG A 75 -11.99 -3.67 -6.39
C ARG A 75 -12.11 -3.22 -7.85
N ASP A 76 -12.14 -1.92 -8.08
CA ASP A 76 -12.25 -1.35 -9.42
C ASP A 76 -11.02 -1.68 -10.26
N PHE A 77 -9.83 -1.58 -9.66
CA PHE A 77 -8.59 -1.99 -10.30
C PHE A 77 -8.62 -3.47 -10.72
N LEU A 78 -9.09 -4.35 -9.84
CA LEU A 78 -9.22 -5.78 -10.13
C LEU A 78 -10.20 -6.04 -11.26
N TYR A 79 -11.36 -5.39 -11.23
CA TYR A 79 -12.37 -5.51 -12.27
C TYR A 79 -11.80 -5.15 -13.65
N VAL A 80 -11.12 -4.00 -13.77
CA VAL A 80 -10.51 -3.60 -15.05
C VAL A 80 -9.39 -4.55 -15.47
N THR A 81 -8.55 -4.99 -14.53
CA THR A 81 -7.42 -5.88 -14.84
C THR A 81 -7.89 -7.27 -15.29
N GLU A 82 -9.00 -7.77 -14.74
CA GLU A 82 -9.62 -9.03 -15.15
C GLU A 82 -10.27 -8.94 -16.53
N ASN A 83 -10.84 -7.78 -16.85
CA ASN A 83 -11.58 -7.53 -18.09
C ASN A 83 -10.79 -6.73 -19.13
N LEU A 84 -9.45 -6.77 -19.08
CA LEU A 84 -8.62 -6.14 -20.13
C LEU A 84 -8.99 -6.71 -21.50
N PRO A 85 -9.15 -5.87 -22.55
CA PRO A 85 -9.65 -6.33 -23.85
C PRO A 85 -8.68 -7.28 -24.57
N SER A 86 -7.38 -7.12 -24.35
CA SER A 86 -6.34 -7.96 -24.96
C SER A 86 -5.96 -9.12 -24.05
N GLU A 87 -6.18 -10.35 -24.52
CA GLU A 87 -5.74 -11.56 -23.83
C GLU A 87 -4.23 -11.59 -23.61
N SER A 88 -3.46 -11.16 -24.61
CA SER A 88 -2.01 -11.04 -24.50
C SER A 88 -1.58 -10.07 -23.39
N CYS A 89 -2.37 -9.04 -23.09
CA CYS A 89 -2.12 -8.16 -21.96
C CYS A 89 -2.45 -8.83 -20.62
N ARG A 90 -3.58 -9.55 -20.53
CA ARG A 90 -3.97 -10.31 -19.33
C ARG A 90 -2.93 -11.37 -18.97
N GLU A 91 -2.38 -12.06 -19.97
CA GLU A 91 -1.42 -13.15 -19.78
C GLU A 91 0.02 -12.70 -19.51
N LYS A 92 0.34 -11.40 -19.67
CA LYS A 92 1.69 -10.89 -19.39
C LYS A 92 2.08 -11.18 -17.93
N PRO A 93 3.26 -11.78 -17.67
CA PRO A 93 3.65 -12.20 -16.32
C PRO A 93 3.59 -11.09 -15.27
N ARG A 94 4.00 -9.86 -15.64
CA ARG A 94 3.96 -8.70 -14.74
C ARG A 94 2.54 -8.24 -14.41
N ILE A 95 1.63 -8.31 -15.38
CA ILE A 95 0.21 -7.96 -15.18
C ILE A 95 -0.46 -9.01 -14.28
N ARG A 96 -0.23 -10.30 -14.54
CA ARG A 96 -0.72 -11.40 -13.69
C ARG A 96 -0.21 -11.29 -12.25
N LEU A 97 1.08 -10.97 -12.08
CA LEU A 97 1.67 -10.78 -10.75
C LEU A 97 1.07 -9.57 -10.04
N LEU A 98 0.91 -8.43 -10.73
CA LEU A 98 0.27 -7.24 -10.17
C LEU A 98 -1.15 -7.56 -9.70
N LYS A 99 -1.96 -8.21 -10.57
CA LYS A 99 -3.32 -8.63 -10.22
C LYS A 99 -3.34 -9.46 -8.94
N ARG A 100 -2.49 -10.48 -8.85
CA ARG A 100 -2.41 -11.34 -7.65
C ARG A 100 -2.05 -10.55 -6.40
N ARG A 101 -1.09 -9.61 -6.47
CA ARG A 101 -0.72 -8.78 -5.30
C ARG A 101 -1.86 -7.87 -4.87
N VAL A 102 -2.58 -7.26 -5.81
CA VAL A 102 -3.78 -6.45 -5.53
C VAL A 102 -4.89 -7.30 -4.90
N GLN A 103 -5.13 -8.52 -5.40
CA GLN A 103 -6.07 -9.48 -4.80
C GLN A 103 -5.70 -9.83 -3.36
N VAL A 104 -4.40 -10.07 -3.10
CA VAL A 104 -3.89 -10.33 -1.75
C VAL A 104 -4.10 -9.12 -0.84
N LEU A 105 -3.76 -7.91 -1.30
CA LEU A 105 -3.95 -6.69 -0.52
C LEU A 105 -5.43 -6.48 -0.17
N TYR A 106 -6.33 -6.60 -1.16
CA TYR A 106 -7.77 -6.51 -0.96
C TYR A 106 -8.25 -7.53 0.07
N SER A 107 -7.81 -8.79 -0.05
CA SER A 107 -8.18 -9.84 0.89
C SER A 107 -7.68 -9.57 2.31
N ILE A 108 -6.45 -9.07 2.48
CA ILE A 108 -5.89 -8.71 3.79
C ILE A 108 -6.73 -7.59 4.42
N ILE A 109 -6.95 -6.51 3.67
CA ILE A 109 -7.73 -5.34 4.13
C ILE A 109 -9.16 -5.72 4.54
N VAL A 110 -9.82 -6.58 3.76
CA VAL A 110 -11.23 -6.92 3.98
C VAL A 110 -11.44 -8.01 5.04
N ARG A 111 -10.52 -8.98 5.15
CA ARG A 111 -10.73 -10.16 6.02
C ARG A 111 -9.91 -10.14 7.30
N ALA A 112 -8.63 -9.77 7.20
CA ALA A 112 -7.71 -9.84 8.33
C ALA A 112 -7.63 -8.50 9.09
N CYS A 113 -7.71 -7.40 8.36
CA CYS A 113 -7.39 -6.05 8.81
C CYS A 113 -8.59 -5.13 8.97
N HIS A 114 -9.82 -5.64 8.88
CA HIS A 114 -11.01 -4.80 8.71
C HIS A 114 -11.30 -3.87 9.90
N ARG A 115 -10.78 -4.19 11.09
CA ARG A 115 -10.90 -3.37 12.32
C ARG A 115 -9.61 -2.66 12.73
N ASP A 116 -8.48 -3.02 12.13
CA ASP A 116 -7.16 -2.54 12.53
C ASP A 116 -6.71 -1.31 11.73
N LEU A 117 -7.32 -1.07 10.57
CA LEU A 117 -7.03 0.08 9.74
C LEU A 117 -7.85 1.29 10.18
N VAL A 118 -7.14 2.36 10.54
CA VAL A 118 -7.71 3.66 10.88
C VAL A 118 -7.63 4.57 9.66
N PHE A 119 -8.77 5.10 9.24
CA PHE A 119 -8.86 6.02 8.10
C PHE A 119 -8.90 7.45 8.60
N TYR A 120 -8.00 8.28 8.09
CA TYR A 120 -7.93 9.71 8.35
C TYR A 120 -8.43 10.55 7.18
N SER A 121 -8.74 9.95 6.03
CA SER A 121 -9.23 10.63 4.83
C SER A 121 -10.33 9.82 4.12
N ASP A 122 -11.23 10.54 3.47
CA ASP A 122 -12.31 10.08 2.61
C ASP A 122 -12.25 10.75 1.22
N ASP A 123 -11.16 11.45 0.92
CA ASP A 123 -10.90 12.04 -0.39
C ASP A 123 -10.60 10.94 -1.42
N CYS A 124 -11.65 10.32 -1.99
CA CYS A 124 -11.48 9.26 -2.97
C CYS A 124 -10.80 9.75 -4.26
N GLU A 125 -10.91 11.04 -4.58
CA GLU A 125 -10.31 11.65 -5.78
C GLU A 125 -8.77 11.62 -5.70
N ALA A 126 -8.22 11.69 -4.50
CA ALA A 126 -6.78 11.52 -4.26
C ALA A 126 -6.28 10.13 -4.71
N LEU A 127 -7.10 9.08 -4.61
CA LEU A 127 -6.72 7.73 -5.05
C LEU A 127 -6.74 7.57 -6.58
N GLU A 128 -7.43 8.46 -7.28
CA GLU A 128 -7.48 8.53 -8.75
C GLU A 128 -6.35 9.39 -9.32
N THR A 129 -6.13 10.56 -8.72
CA THR A 129 -5.26 11.61 -9.26
C THR A 129 -3.86 11.63 -8.64
N GLY A 130 -3.72 11.11 -7.42
CA GLY A 130 -2.51 11.21 -6.62
C GLY A 130 -2.36 12.57 -5.91
N ASN A 131 -3.34 13.47 -6.05
CA ASN A 131 -3.33 14.78 -5.42
C ASN A 131 -4.19 14.75 -4.15
N ILE A 132 -3.58 15.02 -3.00
CA ILE A 132 -4.29 15.09 -1.72
C ILE A 132 -4.82 16.51 -1.55
N ARG A 133 -6.13 16.69 -1.37
CA ARG A 133 -6.68 18.01 -1.04
C ARG A 133 -6.29 18.40 0.40
N PRO A 134 -5.82 19.64 0.65
CA PRO A 134 -5.61 20.10 2.02
C PRO A 134 -6.96 20.21 2.73
N ARG A 135 -7.13 19.48 3.84
CA ARG A 135 -8.27 19.66 4.76
C ARG A 135 -8.13 21.00 5.47
N TYR A 136 -8.79 22.04 4.96
CA TYR A 136 -8.77 23.38 5.56
C TYR A 136 -10.07 23.73 6.31
N THR A 137 -11.02 22.80 6.43
CA THR A 137 -12.43 23.14 6.77
C THR A 137 -12.94 22.70 8.14
N GLU A 138 -12.29 21.76 8.84
CA GLU A 138 -12.78 21.33 10.16
C GLU A 138 -12.17 22.15 11.31
N ASP A 139 -10.85 22.34 11.35
CA ASP A 139 -10.18 23.08 12.44
C ASP A 139 -10.60 24.57 12.52
N ARG A 140 -11.05 25.16 11.42
CA ARG A 140 -11.49 26.55 11.39
C ARG A 140 -12.96 26.73 11.79
N LEU A 141 -13.78 25.69 11.68
CA LEU A 141 -15.20 25.78 12.03
C LEU A 141 -15.40 25.63 13.54
N GLU A 142 -14.62 24.78 14.22
CA GLU A 142 -14.65 24.66 15.68
C GLU A 142 -14.25 25.99 16.36
N HIS A 143 -13.25 26.69 15.82
CA HIS A 143 -12.82 27.98 16.38
C HIS A 143 -13.83 29.12 16.19
N LEU A 144 -14.75 29.01 15.21
CA LEU A 144 -15.81 30.00 15.02
C LEU A 144 -17.05 29.74 15.87
N ILE A 145 -17.18 28.52 16.44
CA ILE A 145 -18.33 28.13 17.28
C ILE A 145 -18.05 28.39 18.75
N GLU A 146 -16.79 28.35 19.20
CA GLU A 146 -16.43 28.71 20.60
C GLU A 146 -16.49 30.24 20.86
N ASP A 147 -16.44 31.06 19.82
CA ASP A 147 -16.45 32.53 19.89
C ASP A 147 -17.84 33.17 19.63
N ALA A 148 -18.92 32.36 19.54
CA ALA A 148 -20.29 32.82 19.21
C ALA A 148 -21.29 32.70 20.37
#